data_AF-A0A8K0SMD2-F1
#
_entry.id   AF-A0A8K0SMD2-F1
#
_cell.length_a   1.000
_cell.length_b   1.000
_cell.length_c   1.000
_cell.angle_alpha   90.00
_cell.angle_beta   90.00
_cell.angle_gamma   90.00
#
_symmetry.space_group_name_H-M   'P 1'
#
loop_
_entity.id
_entity.type
_entity.pdbx_description
1 polymer ?
#
loop_
_entity_poly.entity_id
_entity_poly.type
_entity_poly.pdbx_seq_one_letter_code
_entity_poly.pdbx_strand_id
1 'polypeptide(L)'
;MSSVEAAPASDITRRRERGRRSQAAYRRRQTEAADLLVKQNQDLKEGLRKILELLDGSESDQLREGLSDLAVIAGIQPATPPPAAIAGGDGDPRADSEDSIPWPGAGVEVSSPPSRLHCDIWLNPLQHTRVSLPPDDILPYLGQGSETLAGRIFWGIMHHAAKDASCSSYCHSANLLSKGIQHSAVMRQVRVAFIKSMIDARLEYKQTGSITPAHASAAEPDLGVLVHNRIVAEYRTKGENPAAWLSCIELEEAVRRICGQPAFRALEEAARGRGNLKLQSLFQRTICQLLEASVCFGDGPRWRIHVVSEVFGPCIVEALVAVQ
;
A
#
# COMPACT_ATOMS: atom_id res chain seq x y z
N MET A 1 -30.11 43.53 9.14
CA MET A 1 -30.29 42.78 10.40
C MET A 1 -29.92 41.33 10.14
N SER A 2 -28.98 40.86 10.95
CA SER A 2 -28.27 39.58 10.83
C SER A 2 -29.14 38.42 11.30
N SER A 3 -29.04 37.27 10.63
CA SER A 3 -29.39 35.96 11.20
C SER A 3 -28.40 34.95 10.63
N VAL A 4 -27.26 34.83 11.32
CA VAL A 4 -26.27 33.78 11.12
C VAL A 4 -26.79 32.54 11.85
N GLU A 5 -27.19 31.54 11.07
CA GLU A 5 -27.66 30.25 11.56
C GLU A 5 -26.45 29.44 12.09
N ALA A 6 -26.44 29.17 13.38
CA ALA A 6 -25.38 28.42 14.06
C ALA A 6 -25.43 26.94 13.64
N ALA A 7 -24.36 26.43 13.03
CA ALA A 7 -24.19 24.99 12.75
C ALA A 7 -24.28 24.18 14.07
N PRO A 8 -25.04 23.08 14.13
CA PRO A 8 -25.41 22.46 15.39
C PRO A 8 -24.22 21.71 16.01
N ALA A 9 -24.05 21.86 17.32
CA ALA A 9 -23.01 21.20 18.14
C ALA A 9 -22.92 19.66 17.98
N SER A 10 -23.94 19.04 17.38
CA SER A 10 -24.02 17.60 17.05
C SER A 10 -23.02 17.16 15.98
N ASP A 11 -22.63 18.03 15.06
CA ASP A 11 -21.77 17.66 13.92
C ASP A 11 -20.28 17.63 14.31
N ILE A 12 -19.88 18.52 15.24
CA ILE A 12 -18.54 18.54 15.84
C ILE A 12 -18.34 17.32 16.75
N THR A 13 -19.36 16.94 17.52
CA THR A 13 -19.32 15.75 18.38
C THR A 13 -19.22 14.47 17.57
N ARG A 14 -19.95 14.37 16.44
CA ARG A 14 -19.87 13.23 15.52
C ARG A 14 -18.48 13.08 14.87
N ARG A 15 -17.81 14.19 14.55
CA ARG A 15 -16.41 14.18 14.05
C ARG A 15 -15.41 13.73 15.10
N ARG A 16 -15.54 14.21 16.34
CA ARG A 16 -14.69 13.78 17.47
C ARG A 16 -14.88 12.30 17.79
N GLU A 17 -16.11 11.82 17.71
CA GLU A 17 -16.44 10.41 17.91
C GLU A 17 -15.84 9.52 16.82
N ARG A 18 -15.91 9.93 15.54
CA ARG A 18 -15.26 9.22 14.43
C ARG A 18 -13.73 9.21 14.57
N GLY A 19 -13.13 10.32 14.99
CA GLY A 19 -11.68 10.41 15.25
C GLY A 19 -11.23 9.53 16.42
N ARG A 20 -12.03 9.43 17.49
CA ARG A 20 -11.77 8.50 18.60
C ARG A 20 -11.85 7.04 18.14
N ARG A 21 -12.84 6.70 17.32
CA ARG A 21 -13.00 5.34 16.77
C ARG A 21 -11.88 4.96 15.82
N SER A 22 -11.43 5.87 14.95
CA SER A 22 -10.31 5.59 14.05
C SER A 22 -9.00 5.42 14.82
N GLN A 23 -8.73 6.26 15.83
CA GLN A 23 -7.55 6.10 16.69
C GLN A 23 -7.61 4.82 17.54
N ALA A 24 -8.79 4.47 18.07
CA ALA A 24 -8.97 3.22 18.82
C ALA A 24 -8.79 2.00 17.92
N ALA A 25 -9.34 2.03 16.70
CA ALA A 25 -9.14 0.98 15.71
C ALA A 25 -7.67 0.86 15.29
N TYR A 26 -6.96 1.98 15.10
CA TYR A 26 -5.53 1.99 14.80
C TYR A 26 -4.72 1.37 15.93
N ARG A 27 -4.97 1.76 17.19
CA ARG A 27 -4.30 1.16 18.36
C ARG A 27 -4.61 -0.32 18.48
N ARG A 28 -5.87 -0.71 18.28
CA ARG A 28 -6.29 -2.12 18.31
C ARG A 28 -5.57 -2.94 17.25
N ARG A 29 -5.44 -2.41 16.03
CA ARG A 29 -4.68 -3.07 14.94
C ARG A 29 -3.19 -3.18 15.27
N GLN A 30 -2.59 -2.16 15.91
CA GLN A 30 -1.21 -2.26 16.36
C GLN A 30 -1.04 -3.33 17.44
N THR A 31 -1.97 -3.43 18.39
CA THR A 31 -1.96 -4.48 19.42
C THR A 31 -2.16 -5.86 18.80
N GLU A 32 -3.14 -6.03 17.91
CA GLU A 32 -3.40 -7.30 17.21
C GLU A 32 -2.20 -7.74 16.36
N ALA A 33 -1.51 -6.81 15.69
CA ALA A 33 -0.30 -7.10 14.94
C ALA A 33 0.89 -7.47 15.85
N ALA A 34 1.05 -6.78 16.99
CA ALA A 34 2.06 -7.12 17.98
C ALA A 34 1.80 -8.50 18.61
N ASP A 35 0.56 -8.79 18.97
CA ASP A 35 0.15 -10.09 19.51
C ASP A 35 0.38 -11.21 18.51
N LEU A 36 0.11 -10.98 17.22
CA LEU A 36 0.41 -11.94 16.15
C LEU A 36 1.91 -12.20 16.03
N LEU A 37 2.75 -11.16 16.07
CA LEU A 37 4.21 -11.32 16.04
C LEU A 37 4.74 -12.06 17.26
N VAL A 38 4.18 -11.79 18.45
CA VAL A 38 4.53 -12.53 19.67
C VAL A 38 4.16 -14.00 19.52
N LYS A 39 2.95 -14.30 19.03
CA LYS A 39 2.50 -15.67 18.81
C LYS A 39 3.37 -16.40 17.78
N GLN A 40 3.69 -15.76 16.65
CA GLN A 40 4.57 -16.35 15.63
C GLN A 40 5.97 -16.64 16.17
N ASN A 41 6.53 -15.74 16.99
CA ASN A 41 7.80 -16.00 17.66
C ASN A 41 7.71 -17.15 18.66
N GLN A 42 6.59 -17.28 19.39
CA GLN A 42 6.38 -18.42 20.30
C GLN A 42 6.25 -19.74 19.54
N ASP A 43 5.48 -19.78 18.45
CA ASP A 43 5.29 -20.96 17.60
C ASP A 43 6.63 -21.39 16.96
N LEU A 44 7.45 -20.44 16.51
CA LEU A 44 8.79 -20.71 15.98
C LEU A 44 9.72 -21.28 17.07
N LYS A 45 9.72 -20.68 18.27
CA LYS A 45 10.52 -21.16 19.40
C LYS A 45 10.12 -22.58 19.82
N GLU A 46 8.83 -22.88 19.81
CA GLU A 46 8.30 -24.22 20.10
C GLU A 46 8.70 -25.23 19.02
N GLY A 47 8.63 -24.83 17.74
CA GLY A 47 9.10 -25.65 16.63
C GLY A 47 10.59 -26.01 16.74
N LEU A 48 11.42 -25.02 17.07
CA LEU A 48 12.87 -25.24 17.28
C LEU A 48 13.14 -26.18 18.46
N ARG A 49 12.40 -26.03 19.57
CA ARG A 49 12.51 -26.94 20.72
C ARG A 49 12.21 -28.39 20.35
N LYS A 50 11.13 -28.63 19.59
CA LYS A 50 10.76 -29.98 19.12
C LYS A 50 11.82 -30.60 18.23
N ILE A 51 12.45 -29.81 17.37
CA ILE A 51 13.53 -30.31 16.51
C ILE A 51 14.75 -30.68 17.36
N LEU A 52 15.12 -29.87 18.36
CA LEU A 52 16.21 -30.19 19.29
C LEU A 52 15.94 -31.49 20.07
N GLU A 53 14.71 -31.70 20.55
CA GLU A 53 14.31 -32.92 21.27
C GLU A 53 14.37 -34.17 20.37
N LEU A 54 13.98 -34.06 19.10
CA LEU A 54 14.06 -35.17 18.14
C LEU A 54 15.51 -35.50 17.74
N LEU A 55 16.40 -34.51 17.76
CA LEU A 55 17.81 -34.68 17.43
C LEU A 55 18.64 -35.26 18.58
N ASP A 56 18.17 -35.18 19.82
CA ASP A 56 18.83 -35.79 20.99
C ASP A 56 18.89 -37.34 20.91
N GLY A 57 18.25 -37.95 19.89
CA GLY A 57 18.35 -39.36 19.54
C GLY A 57 19.01 -39.68 18.19
N SER A 58 19.66 -38.72 17.50
CA SER A 58 20.26 -38.95 16.17
C SER A 58 21.68 -38.36 16.02
N GLU A 59 22.57 -39.10 15.34
CA GLU A 59 24.02 -38.85 15.25
C GLU A 59 24.43 -37.76 14.23
N SER A 60 23.75 -36.61 14.18
CA SER A 60 24.15 -35.51 13.29
C SER A 60 24.64 -34.29 14.07
N ASP A 61 25.92 -34.33 14.46
CA ASP A 61 26.58 -33.29 15.27
C ASP A 61 26.59 -31.92 14.59
N GLN A 62 26.77 -31.87 13.26
CA GLN A 62 26.76 -30.61 12.49
C GLN A 62 25.37 -29.96 12.42
N LEU A 63 24.31 -30.76 12.34
CA LEU A 63 22.93 -30.26 12.34
C LEU A 63 22.54 -29.76 13.73
N ARG A 64 23.02 -30.46 14.78
CA ARG A 64 22.81 -30.11 16.18
C ARG A 64 23.51 -28.80 16.56
N GLU A 65 24.74 -28.59 16.11
CA GLU A 65 25.49 -27.35 16.30
C GLU A 65 24.79 -26.17 15.60
N GLY A 66 24.44 -26.31 14.32
CA GLY A 66 23.75 -25.27 13.57
C GLY A 66 22.37 -24.90 14.14
N LEU A 67 21.64 -25.87 14.70
CA LEU A 67 20.36 -25.61 15.37
C LEU A 67 20.52 -25.01 16.77
N SER A 68 21.58 -25.38 17.50
CA SER A 68 21.91 -24.79 18.80
C SER A 68 22.23 -23.30 18.64
N ASP A 69 23.01 -22.94 17.62
CA ASP A 69 23.30 -21.54 17.29
C ASP A 69 22.04 -20.76 16.94
N LEU A 70 21.15 -21.36 16.13
CA LEU A 70 19.83 -20.79 15.82
C LEU A 70 18.94 -20.64 17.07
N ALA A 71 18.99 -21.58 18.02
CA ALA A 71 18.25 -21.50 19.26
C ALA A 71 18.77 -20.39 20.19
N VAL A 72 20.09 -20.18 20.24
CA VAL A 72 20.73 -19.06 20.95
C VAL A 72 20.34 -17.73 20.31
N ILE A 73 20.38 -17.64 18.97
CA ILE A 73 19.92 -16.45 18.22
C ILE A 73 18.42 -16.18 18.49
N ALA A 74 17.60 -17.22 18.62
CA ALA A 74 16.19 -17.13 18.97
C ALA A 74 15.93 -16.85 20.48
N GLY A 75 16.98 -16.82 21.31
CA GLY A 75 16.89 -16.58 22.76
C GLY A 75 16.22 -17.71 23.53
N ILE A 76 16.38 -18.95 23.09
CA ILE A 76 15.90 -20.16 23.76
C ILE A 76 17.09 -20.72 24.56
N GLN A 77 17.03 -20.67 25.90
CA GLN A 77 18.03 -21.38 26.70
C GLN A 77 17.76 -22.89 26.63
N PRO A 78 18.74 -23.72 26.25
CA PRO A 78 18.63 -25.16 26.41
C PRO A 78 18.52 -25.47 27.90
N ALA A 79 17.58 -26.33 28.28
CA ALA A 79 17.40 -26.74 29.66
C ALA A 79 18.70 -27.38 30.17
N THR A 80 19.37 -26.73 31.11
CA THR A 80 20.56 -27.26 31.75
C THR A 80 20.13 -28.41 32.68
N PRO A 81 20.71 -29.63 32.56
CA PRO A 81 20.48 -30.66 33.56
C PRO A 81 21.14 -30.23 34.89
N PRO A 82 20.59 -30.63 36.05
CA PRO A 82 21.06 -30.18 37.35
C PRO A 82 22.47 -30.68 37.66
N PRO A 83 23.32 -29.90 38.36
CA PRO A 83 24.68 -30.30 38.65
C PRO A 83 24.73 -31.38 39.72
N ALA A 84 25.31 -32.53 39.38
CA ALA A 84 25.79 -33.51 40.36
C ALA A 84 27.13 -33.01 40.94
N ALA A 85 27.20 -32.97 42.26
CA ALA A 85 28.41 -32.68 43.02
C ALA A 85 29.38 -33.88 43.01
N ILE A 86 30.69 -33.62 42.95
CA ILE A 86 31.69 -33.83 44.03
C ILE A 86 33.13 -33.77 43.45
N ALA A 87 33.96 -32.92 44.10
CA ALA A 87 35.41 -32.93 44.37
C ALA A 87 36.42 -33.46 43.32
N GLY A 88 37.59 -32.87 43.08
CA GLY A 88 38.36 -31.81 43.73
C GLY A 88 39.79 -31.83 43.16
N GLY A 89 40.57 -30.76 43.34
CA GLY A 89 42.00 -30.76 43.02
C GLY A 89 42.58 -29.40 42.67
N ASP A 90 43.34 -28.84 43.61
CA ASP A 90 44.13 -27.60 43.59
C ASP A 90 45.04 -27.38 42.37
N GLY A 91 45.28 -26.10 42.05
CA GLY A 91 46.52 -25.64 41.42
C GLY A 91 46.39 -24.44 40.47
N ASP A 92 46.71 -23.25 40.94
CA ASP A 92 47.01 -22.02 40.18
C ASP A 92 48.36 -21.49 40.74
N PRO A 93 49.16 -20.59 40.12
CA PRO A 93 49.07 -19.92 38.80
C PRO A 93 50.41 -19.83 38.00
N ARG A 94 50.33 -19.14 36.84
CA ARG A 94 51.35 -18.27 36.17
C ARG A 94 52.14 -18.79 34.93
N ALA A 95 51.98 -17.97 33.87
CA ALA A 95 53.00 -17.28 33.05
C ALA A 95 53.46 -17.86 31.70
N ASP A 96 53.58 -16.90 30.76
CA ASP A 96 54.38 -16.83 29.51
C ASP A 96 53.75 -17.42 28.22
N SER A 97 53.33 -16.57 27.25
CA SER A 97 54.10 -16.03 26.08
C SER A 97 54.16 -17.06 24.95
N GLU A 98 53.93 -16.84 23.65
CA GLU A 98 53.71 -15.76 22.67
C GLU A 98 53.00 -16.49 21.48
N ASP A 99 52.10 -15.90 20.69
CA ASP A 99 52.51 -15.33 19.39
C ASP A 99 51.39 -14.50 18.74
N SER A 100 51.68 -13.20 18.61
CA SER A 100 51.79 -12.46 17.36
C SER A 100 50.62 -12.47 16.33
N ILE A 101 49.89 -11.35 16.38
CA ILE A 101 48.93 -10.73 15.44
C ILE A 101 49.55 -10.49 14.03
N PRO A 102 48.79 -10.26 12.92
CA PRO A 102 48.33 -8.89 12.63
C PRO A 102 46.99 -8.75 11.86
N TRP A 103 46.09 -7.94 12.40
CA TRP A 103 45.25 -7.04 11.62
C TRP A 103 46.08 -5.83 11.16
N PRO A 104 45.78 -5.23 10.00
CA PRO A 104 46.04 -3.80 9.77
C PRO A 104 44.73 -3.09 9.40
N GLY A 105 44.36 -1.93 9.95
CA GLY A 105 44.98 -1.01 10.90
C GLY A 105 43.89 0.01 11.27
N ALA A 106 43.84 0.42 12.53
CA ALA A 106 44.31 1.74 13.00
C ALA A 106 43.44 2.92 12.49
N GLY A 107 42.83 3.75 13.33
CA GLY A 107 42.86 3.85 14.78
C GLY A 107 42.05 5.07 15.24
N VAL A 108 41.55 4.97 16.48
CA VAL A 108 41.44 5.98 17.56
C VAL A 108 41.09 7.43 17.13
N GLU A 109 40.06 8.12 17.64
CA GLU A 109 39.80 8.43 19.05
C GLU A 109 38.34 8.84 19.32
N VAL A 110 37.94 8.59 20.57
CA VAL A 110 36.65 8.80 21.20
C VAL A 110 36.42 10.29 21.52
N SER A 111 35.24 10.84 21.20
CA SER A 111 34.51 11.74 22.11
C SER A 111 33.06 12.02 21.68
N SER A 112 32.09 11.53 22.47
CA SER A 112 30.77 12.14 22.84
C SER A 112 29.67 11.08 23.07
N PRO A 113 28.71 11.28 24.01
CA PRO A 113 27.83 10.24 24.51
C PRO A 113 26.55 10.08 23.64
N PRO A 114 25.70 9.10 24.00
CA PRO A 114 25.33 7.99 23.14
C PRO A 114 24.54 8.43 21.89
N SER A 115 25.10 8.22 20.70
CA SER A 115 24.36 8.32 19.45
C SER A 115 23.35 7.17 19.42
N ARG A 116 22.13 7.47 19.89
CA ARG A 116 20.93 6.68 19.62
C ARG A 116 21.01 6.20 18.18
N LEU A 117 20.92 4.88 18.02
CA LEU A 117 20.72 4.19 16.75
C LEU A 117 19.88 5.08 15.84
N HIS A 118 20.51 5.58 14.78
CA HIS A 118 19.86 6.45 13.80
C HIS A 118 18.70 5.65 13.22
N CYS A 119 17.51 6.03 13.65
CA CYS A 119 16.27 5.31 13.42
C CYS A 119 15.86 5.54 11.96
N ASP A 120 16.16 4.57 11.09
CA ASP A 120 15.49 4.39 9.80
C ASP A 120 15.10 2.92 9.55
N ILE A 121 15.08 2.11 10.61
CA ILE A 121 14.35 0.85 10.58
C ILE A 121 12.92 1.15 11.03
N TRP A 122 12.17 1.88 10.20
CA TRP A 122 10.72 1.65 10.17
C TRP A 122 10.56 0.24 9.60
N LEU A 123 10.64 -0.78 10.47
CA LEU A 123 10.12 -2.10 10.15
C LEU A 123 8.67 -1.84 9.76
N ASN A 124 8.38 -1.81 8.46
CA ASN A 124 7.01 -1.79 7.99
C ASN A 124 6.40 -3.08 8.57
N PRO A 125 5.44 -3.02 9.51
CA PRO A 125 4.92 -4.20 10.18
C PRO A 125 4.31 -5.22 9.20
N LEU A 126 4.00 -4.76 7.98
CA LEU A 126 3.44 -5.55 6.90
C LEU A 126 4.49 -6.13 5.93
N GLN A 127 5.78 -5.85 6.12
CA GLN A 127 6.85 -6.30 5.20
C GLN A 127 6.99 -7.84 5.12
N HIS A 128 6.31 -8.57 6.00
CA HIS A 128 6.24 -10.03 6.00
C HIS A 128 4.80 -10.55 5.88
N THR A 129 3.80 -9.68 5.83
CA THR A 129 2.40 -10.05 5.85
C THR A 129 1.77 -9.82 4.49
N ARG A 130 1.32 -10.90 3.86
CA ARG A 130 0.45 -10.83 2.68
C ARG A 130 -0.85 -10.12 3.07
N VAL A 131 -1.24 -9.10 2.31
CA VAL A 131 -2.52 -8.43 2.52
C VAL A 131 -3.59 -9.21 1.76
N SER A 132 -4.56 -9.77 2.47
CA SER A 132 -5.64 -10.59 1.91
C SER A 132 -6.95 -9.81 1.70
N LEU A 133 -7.07 -8.63 2.29
CA LEU A 133 -8.22 -7.75 2.11
C LEU A 133 -7.91 -6.66 1.08
N PRO A 134 -8.89 -6.23 0.28
CA PRO A 134 -8.68 -5.16 -0.67
C PRO A 134 -8.50 -3.82 0.05
N PRO A 135 -7.67 -2.91 -0.47
CA PRO A 135 -7.73 -1.50 -0.09
C PRO A 135 -9.15 -0.92 -0.27
N ASP A 136 -9.56 -0.02 0.61
CA ASP A 136 -10.92 0.55 0.59
C ASP A 136 -11.22 1.29 -0.73
N ASP A 137 -10.18 1.87 -1.36
CA ASP A 137 -10.30 2.64 -2.60
C ASP A 137 -10.73 1.80 -3.82
N ILE A 138 -10.47 0.49 -3.83
CA ILE A 138 -10.81 -0.38 -4.96
C ILE A 138 -12.13 -1.14 -4.81
N LEU A 139 -12.71 -1.16 -3.61
CA LEU A 139 -13.96 -1.87 -3.33
C LEU A 139 -15.08 -1.60 -4.36
N PRO A 140 -15.32 -0.35 -4.81
CA PRO A 140 -16.38 -0.08 -5.78
C PRO A 140 -16.14 -0.68 -7.18
N TYR A 141 -14.89 -1.05 -7.49
CA TYR A 141 -14.47 -1.51 -8.81
C TYR A 141 -14.18 -3.01 -8.86
N LEU A 142 -14.51 -3.76 -7.80
CA LEU A 142 -14.36 -5.22 -7.73
C LEU A 142 -15.68 -5.94 -8.04
N GLY A 143 -15.60 -7.23 -8.36
CA GLY A 143 -16.78 -8.05 -8.67
C GLY A 143 -17.60 -7.46 -9.84
N GLN A 144 -18.91 -7.30 -9.64
CA GLN A 144 -19.78 -6.64 -10.63
C GLN A 144 -19.38 -5.18 -10.90
N GLY A 145 -18.79 -4.48 -9.91
CA GLY A 145 -18.28 -3.12 -10.06
C GLY A 145 -17.20 -3.02 -11.13
N SER A 146 -16.43 -4.10 -11.37
CA SER A 146 -15.40 -4.13 -12.41
C SER A 146 -15.95 -4.09 -13.84
N GLU A 147 -17.22 -4.46 -14.00
CA GLU A 147 -17.94 -4.52 -15.28
C GLU A 147 -18.68 -3.23 -15.61
N THR A 148 -18.80 -2.30 -14.66
CA THR A 148 -19.37 -0.95 -14.88
C THR A 148 -18.43 -0.08 -15.72
N LEU A 149 -18.94 1.00 -16.32
CA LEU A 149 -18.09 1.95 -17.04
C LEU A 149 -17.01 2.53 -16.11
N ALA A 150 -17.37 2.88 -14.87
CA ALA A 150 -16.47 3.38 -13.84
C ALA A 150 -15.35 2.36 -13.54
N GLY A 151 -15.70 1.08 -13.38
CA GLY A 151 -14.72 0.01 -13.17
C GLY A 151 -13.80 -0.19 -14.36
N ARG A 152 -14.34 -0.16 -15.59
CA ARG A 152 -13.55 -0.24 -16.83
C ARG A 152 -12.57 0.92 -16.97
N ILE A 153 -13.01 2.14 -16.62
CA ILE A 153 -12.16 3.33 -16.60
C ILE A 153 -11.06 3.20 -15.54
N PHE A 154 -11.44 2.91 -14.29
CA PHE A 154 -10.50 2.77 -13.18
C PHE A 154 -9.39 1.77 -13.51
N TRP A 155 -9.77 0.55 -13.90
CA TRP A 155 -8.79 -0.48 -14.23
C TRP A 155 -8.03 -0.20 -15.51
N GLY A 156 -8.66 0.42 -16.51
CA GLY A 156 -7.99 0.88 -17.73
C GLY A 156 -6.86 1.84 -17.40
N ILE A 157 -7.13 2.85 -16.57
CA ILE A 157 -6.12 3.81 -16.11
C ILE A 157 -5.01 3.11 -15.34
N MET A 158 -5.33 2.21 -14.40
CA MET A 158 -4.31 1.46 -13.64
C MET A 158 -3.40 0.65 -14.57
N HIS A 159 -3.98 -0.08 -15.53
CA HIS A 159 -3.20 -0.85 -16.49
C HIS A 159 -2.34 0.03 -17.41
N HIS A 160 -2.87 1.18 -17.85
CA HIS A 160 -2.10 2.11 -18.69
C HIS A 160 -0.98 2.81 -17.92
N ALA A 161 -1.21 3.14 -16.64
CA ALA A 161 -0.21 3.73 -15.77
C ALA A 161 0.90 2.74 -15.35
N ALA A 162 0.59 1.44 -15.28
CA ALA A 162 1.56 0.38 -14.97
C ALA A 162 2.43 -0.04 -16.17
N LYS A 163 1.95 0.15 -17.41
CA LYS A 163 2.68 -0.21 -18.63
C LYS A 163 3.88 0.72 -18.83
N ASP A 164 5.07 0.30 -18.38
CA ASP A 164 6.26 1.17 -18.38
C ASP A 164 7.60 0.45 -18.70
N ALA A 165 7.63 -0.54 -19.62
CA ALA A 165 8.91 -1.25 -19.90
C ALA A 165 9.18 -1.79 -21.32
N SER A 166 8.24 -1.81 -22.28
CA SER A 166 8.48 -2.39 -23.62
C SER A 166 8.37 -1.43 -24.80
N CYS A 167 8.02 -0.16 -24.55
CA CYS A 167 7.95 0.87 -25.57
C CYS A 167 9.05 1.91 -25.30
N SER A 168 9.80 2.34 -26.32
CA SER A 168 10.96 3.26 -26.21
C SER A 168 10.64 4.64 -25.59
N SER A 169 9.39 4.87 -25.18
CA SER A 169 8.82 6.03 -24.53
C SER A 169 8.87 5.91 -22.99
N TYR A 170 10.00 5.53 -22.40
CA TYR A 170 10.21 5.39 -20.94
C TYR A 170 9.98 6.69 -20.13
N CYS A 171 9.62 7.79 -20.80
CA CYS A 171 9.37 9.10 -20.20
C CYS A 171 7.87 9.48 -20.10
N HIS A 172 6.92 8.74 -20.67
CA HIS A 172 5.55 9.23 -20.73
C HIS A 172 4.76 9.01 -19.42
N SER A 173 4.68 7.79 -18.89
CA SER A 173 3.82 7.53 -17.72
C SER A 173 4.34 8.18 -16.44
N ALA A 174 5.67 8.17 -16.20
CA ALA A 174 6.27 8.81 -15.03
C ALA A 174 6.02 10.33 -15.01
N ASN A 175 6.04 10.98 -16.19
CA ASN A 175 5.71 12.40 -16.33
C ASN A 175 4.22 12.65 -16.08
N LEU A 176 3.33 11.78 -16.57
CA LEU A 176 1.90 11.88 -16.29
C LEU A 176 1.58 11.71 -14.81
N LEU A 177 2.20 10.73 -14.15
CA LEU A 177 2.05 10.52 -12.70
C LEU A 177 2.60 11.71 -11.91
N SER A 178 3.77 12.24 -12.30
CA SER A 178 4.35 13.44 -11.70
C SER A 178 3.41 14.65 -11.81
N LYS A 179 2.83 14.89 -13.00
CA LYS A 179 1.82 15.93 -13.21
C LYS A 179 0.58 15.71 -12.34
N GLY A 180 0.11 14.46 -12.27
CA GLY A 180 -1.09 14.08 -11.52
C GLY A 180 -1.01 14.29 -10.01
N ILE A 181 0.20 14.39 -9.43
CA ILE A 181 0.41 14.63 -7.98
C ILE A 181 0.72 16.09 -7.62
N GLN A 182 0.87 16.99 -8.61
CA GLN A 182 1.27 18.38 -8.35
C GLN A 182 0.13 19.29 -7.87
N HIS A 183 -1.12 18.83 -7.93
CA HIS A 183 -2.30 19.65 -7.65
C HIS A 183 -2.49 20.02 -6.16
N SER A 184 -1.82 19.32 -5.23
CA SER A 184 -1.96 19.50 -3.78
C SER A 184 -0.61 19.44 -3.09
N ALA A 185 -0.43 20.21 -2.01
CA ALA A 185 0.76 20.13 -1.16
C ALA A 185 0.89 18.75 -0.49
N VAL A 186 -0.23 18.10 -0.15
CA VAL A 186 -0.26 16.73 0.39
C VAL A 186 0.32 15.74 -0.62
N MET A 187 -0.12 15.83 -1.88
CA MET A 187 0.33 14.91 -2.93
C MET A 187 1.76 15.16 -3.41
N ARG A 188 2.24 16.41 -3.38
CA ARG A 188 3.64 16.73 -3.72
C ARG A 188 4.67 16.07 -2.79
N GLN A 189 4.26 15.64 -1.59
CA GLN A 189 5.12 14.90 -0.66
C GLN A 189 5.20 13.40 -1.01
N VAL A 190 4.31 12.91 -1.88
CA VAL A 190 4.26 11.51 -2.29
C VAL A 190 5.20 11.28 -3.46
N ARG A 191 6.09 10.30 -3.33
CA ARG A 191 7.03 9.93 -4.40
C ARG A 191 6.28 9.21 -5.53
N VAL A 192 6.64 9.51 -6.79
CA VAL A 192 6.08 8.80 -7.98
C VAL A 192 6.26 7.29 -7.88
N ALA A 193 7.40 6.82 -7.35
CA ALA A 193 7.65 5.39 -7.10
C ALA A 193 6.63 4.77 -6.13
N PHE A 194 6.16 5.53 -5.13
CA PHE A 194 5.12 5.06 -4.21
C PHE A 194 3.76 4.98 -4.92
N ILE A 195 3.44 5.94 -5.79
CA ILE A 195 2.23 5.86 -6.64
C ILE A 195 2.26 4.63 -7.54
N LYS A 196 3.41 4.33 -8.16
CA LYS A 196 3.61 3.09 -8.92
C LYS A 196 3.36 1.85 -8.06
N SER A 197 3.95 1.80 -6.86
CA SER A 197 3.69 0.71 -5.91
C SER A 197 2.21 0.60 -5.53
N MET A 198 1.48 1.71 -5.40
CA MET A 198 0.02 1.66 -5.21
C MET A 198 -0.67 1.03 -6.42
N ILE A 199 -0.36 1.46 -7.63
CA ILE A 199 -0.93 0.91 -8.87
C ILE A 199 -0.67 -0.61 -8.94
N ASP A 200 0.58 -1.02 -8.73
CA ASP A 200 1.00 -2.42 -8.77
C ASP A 200 0.26 -3.25 -7.71
N ALA A 201 0.14 -2.74 -6.48
CA ALA A 201 -0.64 -3.38 -5.41
C ALA A 201 -2.10 -3.63 -5.81
N ARG A 202 -2.76 -2.62 -6.42
CA ARG A 202 -4.18 -2.75 -6.83
C ARG A 202 -4.34 -3.74 -7.97
N LEU A 203 -3.43 -3.70 -8.95
CA LEU A 203 -3.44 -4.64 -10.07
C LEU A 203 -3.15 -6.08 -9.60
N GLU A 204 -2.22 -6.26 -8.67
CA GLU A 204 -1.91 -7.55 -8.07
C GLU A 204 -3.10 -8.13 -7.30
N TYR A 205 -3.78 -7.30 -6.49
CA TYR A 205 -5.00 -7.71 -5.80
C TYR A 205 -6.09 -8.12 -6.79
N LYS A 206 -6.32 -7.32 -7.85
CA LYS A 206 -7.32 -7.64 -8.87
C LYS A 206 -7.05 -9.01 -9.53
N GLN A 207 -5.79 -9.35 -9.75
CA GLN A 207 -5.39 -10.59 -10.41
C GLN A 207 -5.40 -11.80 -9.47
N THR A 208 -4.95 -11.65 -8.23
CA THR A 208 -4.65 -12.77 -7.34
C THR A 208 -5.55 -12.85 -6.10
N GLY A 209 -6.32 -11.80 -5.82
CA GLY A 209 -7.08 -11.65 -4.57
C GLY A 209 -6.22 -11.36 -3.34
N SER A 210 -4.93 -11.05 -3.52
CA SER A 210 -4.01 -10.72 -2.43
C SER A 210 -2.89 -9.79 -2.89
N ILE A 211 -2.14 -9.21 -1.95
CA ILE A 211 -1.01 -8.33 -2.24
C ILE A 211 0.20 -8.86 -1.48
N THR A 212 1.31 -9.03 -2.21
CA THR A 212 2.57 -9.49 -1.67
C THR A 212 3.18 -8.47 -0.69
N PRO A 213 4.06 -8.92 0.22
CA PRO A 213 4.71 -8.03 1.16
C PRO A 213 5.49 -6.87 0.51
N ALA A 214 5.96 -7.05 -0.74
CA ALA A 214 6.65 -6.02 -1.51
C ALA A 214 5.80 -4.76 -1.74
N HIS A 215 4.48 -4.90 -1.84
CA HIS A 215 3.55 -3.79 -2.06
C HIS A 215 2.61 -3.52 -0.86
N ALA A 216 2.84 -4.18 0.28
CA ALA A 216 1.91 -4.14 1.41
C ALA A 216 1.77 -2.75 2.06
N SER A 217 2.83 -1.94 2.13
CA SER A 217 2.75 -0.55 2.61
C SER A 217 1.86 0.32 1.72
N ALA A 218 1.83 0.04 0.42
CA ALA A 218 0.97 0.76 -0.51
C ALA A 218 -0.49 0.34 -0.36
N ALA A 219 -0.76 -0.80 0.28
CA ALA A 219 -2.09 -1.40 0.45
C ALA A 219 -2.71 -1.15 1.83
N GLU A 220 -2.17 -0.22 2.62
CA GLU A 220 -2.76 0.14 3.90
C GLU A 220 -4.25 0.55 3.74
N PRO A 221 -5.18 -0.08 4.46
CA PRO A 221 -6.62 0.06 4.18
C PRO A 221 -7.14 1.49 4.22
N ASP A 222 -6.66 2.32 5.14
CA ASP A 222 -7.12 3.69 5.37
C ASP A 222 -6.25 4.76 4.69
N LEU A 223 -5.14 4.38 4.05
CA LEU A 223 -4.20 5.31 3.43
C LEU A 223 -4.89 6.21 2.39
N GLY A 224 -5.64 5.62 1.46
CA GLY A 224 -6.35 6.37 0.42
C GLY A 224 -7.34 7.37 1.00
N VAL A 225 -8.11 6.94 2.01
CA VAL A 225 -9.11 7.79 2.70
C VAL A 225 -8.44 8.91 3.50
N LEU A 226 -7.31 8.64 4.16
CA LEU A 226 -6.57 9.63 4.93
C LEU A 226 -5.98 10.72 4.03
N VAL A 227 -5.34 10.32 2.92
CA VAL A 227 -4.77 11.24 1.93
C VAL A 227 -5.89 12.08 1.29
N HIS A 228 -6.98 11.44 0.86
CA HIS A 228 -8.16 12.13 0.31
C HIS A 228 -8.69 13.21 1.26
N ASN A 229 -8.90 12.87 2.53
CA ASN A 229 -9.44 13.82 3.51
C ASN A 229 -8.51 15.02 3.72
N ARG A 230 -7.18 14.83 3.69
CA ARG A 230 -6.21 15.92 3.80
C ARG A 230 -6.24 16.83 2.58
N ILE A 231 -6.32 16.26 1.38
CA ILE A 231 -6.44 17.03 0.12
C ILE A 231 -7.74 17.84 0.13
N VAL A 232 -8.87 17.21 0.47
CA VAL A 232 -10.18 17.89 0.57
C VAL A 232 -10.14 19.04 1.56
N ALA A 233 -9.46 18.87 2.71
CA ALA A 233 -9.27 19.96 3.66
C ALA A 233 -8.43 21.10 3.06
N GLU A 234 -7.32 20.79 2.37
CA GLU A 234 -6.48 21.79 1.70
C GLU A 234 -7.27 22.60 0.67
N TYR A 235 -8.04 21.94 -0.21
CA TYR A 235 -8.89 22.63 -1.20
C TYR A 235 -9.87 23.60 -0.53
N ARG A 236 -10.54 23.15 0.53
CA ARG A 236 -11.47 24.00 1.30
C ARG A 236 -10.78 25.20 1.93
N THR A 237 -9.56 25.03 2.46
CA THR A 237 -8.79 26.16 3.03
C THR A 237 -8.38 27.20 1.99
N LYS A 238 -8.21 26.79 0.72
CA LYS A 238 -7.94 27.69 -0.41
C LYS A 238 -9.20 28.34 -0.99
N GLY A 239 -10.39 27.99 -0.49
CA GLY A 239 -11.67 28.42 -1.06
C GLY A 239 -12.05 27.70 -2.35
N GLU A 240 -11.38 26.59 -2.68
CA GLU A 240 -11.71 25.76 -3.85
C GLU A 240 -12.74 24.69 -3.48
N ASN A 241 -13.63 24.36 -4.42
CA ASN A 241 -14.62 23.30 -4.23
C ASN A 241 -14.04 21.93 -4.64
N PRO A 242 -13.77 21.01 -3.70
CA PRO A 242 -13.28 19.67 -4.04
C PRO A 242 -14.31 18.84 -4.82
N ALA A 243 -15.62 19.12 -4.68
CA ALA A 243 -16.66 18.43 -5.44
C ALA A 243 -16.67 18.78 -6.94
N ALA A 244 -15.84 19.73 -7.38
CA ALA A 244 -15.61 19.99 -8.80
C ALA A 244 -14.75 18.89 -9.49
N TRP A 245 -14.18 17.97 -8.69
CA TRP A 245 -13.33 16.86 -9.13
C TRP A 245 -14.08 15.54 -9.02
N LEU A 246 -14.43 14.97 -10.17
CA LEU A 246 -15.21 13.74 -10.30
C LEU A 246 -14.33 12.50 -10.14
N SER A 247 -14.78 11.56 -9.32
CA SER A 247 -14.34 10.16 -9.30
C SER A 247 -14.78 9.40 -10.54
N CYS A 248 -14.29 8.17 -10.73
CA CYS A 248 -14.76 7.30 -11.81
C CYS A 248 -16.27 7.05 -11.74
N ILE A 249 -16.84 6.96 -10.53
CA ILE A 249 -18.28 6.74 -10.31
C ILE A 249 -19.07 7.98 -10.73
N GLU A 250 -18.66 9.16 -10.26
CA GLU A 250 -19.33 10.42 -10.61
C GLU A 250 -19.17 10.76 -12.09
N LEU A 251 -18.04 10.36 -12.70
CA LEU A 251 -17.80 10.44 -14.14
C LEU A 251 -18.80 9.57 -14.90
N GLU A 252 -19.00 8.31 -14.49
CA GLU A 252 -19.99 7.43 -15.10
C GLU A 252 -21.40 8.05 -15.05
N GLU A 253 -21.80 8.57 -13.89
CA GLU A 253 -23.09 9.24 -13.73
C GLU A 253 -23.23 10.48 -14.61
N ALA A 254 -22.15 11.24 -14.78
CA ALA A 254 -22.12 12.39 -15.68
C ALA A 254 -22.29 11.94 -17.15
N VAL A 255 -21.54 10.94 -17.59
CA VAL A 255 -21.64 10.40 -18.96
C VAL A 255 -23.04 9.85 -19.23
N ARG A 256 -23.61 9.09 -18.29
CA ARG A 256 -24.99 8.57 -18.39
C ARG A 256 -26.02 9.69 -18.56
N ARG A 257 -25.88 10.78 -17.81
CA ARG A 257 -26.76 11.95 -17.92
C ARG A 257 -26.63 12.67 -19.26
N ILE A 258 -25.42 12.74 -19.83
CA ILE A 258 -25.17 13.46 -21.08
C ILE A 258 -25.72 12.69 -22.29
N CYS A 259 -25.45 11.38 -22.40
CA CYS A 259 -25.81 10.62 -23.61
C CYS A 259 -27.17 9.91 -23.52
N GLY A 260 -27.74 9.79 -22.33
CA GLY A 260 -28.98 9.05 -22.10
C GLY A 260 -28.78 7.53 -22.11
N GLN A 261 -29.81 6.80 -21.65
CA GLN A 261 -29.68 5.37 -21.36
C GLN A 261 -29.33 4.48 -22.57
N PRO A 262 -29.90 4.67 -23.77
CA PRO A 262 -29.58 3.81 -24.91
C PRO A 262 -28.10 3.92 -25.33
N ALA A 263 -27.61 5.14 -25.56
CA ALA A 263 -26.22 5.38 -25.92
C ALA A 263 -25.26 4.99 -24.79
N PHE A 264 -25.64 5.21 -23.53
CA PHE A 264 -24.85 4.76 -22.39
C PHE A 264 -24.64 3.24 -22.40
N ARG A 265 -25.69 2.45 -22.69
CA ARG A 265 -25.55 0.98 -22.80
C ARG A 265 -24.61 0.57 -23.93
N ALA A 266 -24.68 1.24 -25.09
CA ALA A 266 -23.75 0.97 -26.20
C ALA A 266 -22.30 1.26 -25.79
N LEU A 267 -22.07 2.35 -25.05
CA LEU A 267 -20.76 2.69 -24.51
C LEU A 267 -20.27 1.67 -23.47
N GLU A 268 -21.14 1.20 -22.57
CA GLU A 268 -20.79 0.15 -21.60
C GLU A 268 -20.40 -1.16 -22.29
N GLU A 269 -21.13 -1.57 -23.33
CA GLU A 269 -20.78 -2.77 -24.11
C GLU A 269 -19.42 -2.59 -24.80
N ALA A 270 -19.17 -1.42 -25.40
CA ALA A 270 -17.86 -1.10 -25.97
C ALA A 270 -16.75 -1.13 -24.93
N ALA A 271 -16.98 -0.60 -23.72
CA ALA A 271 -16.02 -0.66 -22.63
C ALA A 271 -15.72 -2.10 -22.16
N ARG A 272 -16.67 -3.03 -22.36
CA ARG A 272 -16.50 -4.47 -22.14
C ARG A 272 -15.86 -5.21 -23.33
N GLY A 273 -15.47 -4.50 -24.39
CA GLY A 273 -14.92 -5.11 -25.63
C GLY A 273 -15.98 -5.78 -26.50
N ARG A 274 -17.26 -5.40 -26.34
CA ARG A 274 -18.40 -5.94 -27.10
C ARG A 274 -19.01 -4.85 -27.99
N GLY A 275 -19.88 -5.24 -28.93
CA GLY A 275 -20.58 -4.29 -29.80
C GLY A 275 -19.68 -3.61 -30.84
N ASN A 276 -19.91 -2.32 -31.08
CA ASN A 276 -19.30 -1.54 -32.16
C ASN A 276 -17.77 -1.38 -31.98
N LEU A 277 -16.98 -1.87 -32.95
CA LEU A 277 -15.51 -1.82 -32.93
C LEU A 277 -14.91 -0.41 -32.96
N LYS A 278 -15.57 0.53 -33.64
CA LYS A 278 -15.17 1.93 -33.68
C LYS A 278 -15.35 2.57 -32.31
N LEU A 279 -16.48 2.30 -31.64
CA LEU A 279 -16.74 2.76 -30.29
C LEU A 279 -15.76 2.15 -29.27
N GLN A 280 -15.42 0.86 -29.41
CA GLN A 280 -14.37 0.22 -28.61
C GLN A 280 -13.01 0.92 -28.77
N SER A 281 -12.62 1.21 -30.02
CA SER A 281 -11.35 1.88 -30.33
C SER A 281 -11.30 3.31 -29.78
N LEU A 282 -12.43 4.04 -29.88
CA LEU A 282 -12.57 5.36 -29.29
C LEU A 282 -12.45 5.29 -27.76
N PHE A 283 -13.11 4.33 -27.12
CA PHE A 283 -13.05 4.16 -25.67
C PHE A 283 -11.62 3.91 -25.18
N GLN A 284 -10.84 3.07 -25.88
CA GLN A 284 -9.43 2.86 -25.53
C GLN A 284 -8.59 4.14 -25.61
N ARG A 285 -8.86 5.00 -26.61
CA ARG A 285 -8.22 6.32 -26.71
C ARG A 285 -8.64 7.25 -25.56
N THR A 286 -9.93 7.23 -25.22
CA THR A 286 -10.49 7.99 -24.09
C THR A 286 -9.78 7.62 -22.78
N ILE A 287 -9.46 6.34 -22.53
CA ILE A 287 -8.68 5.94 -21.34
C ILE A 287 -7.31 6.63 -21.28
N CYS A 288 -6.58 6.69 -22.40
CA CYS A 288 -5.28 7.39 -22.44
C CYS A 288 -5.43 8.89 -22.16
N GLN A 289 -6.43 9.53 -22.76
CA GLN A 289 -6.69 10.96 -22.55
C GLN A 289 -7.11 11.26 -21.11
N LEU A 290 -7.93 10.38 -20.50
CA LEU A 290 -8.27 10.48 -19.09
C LEU A 290 -7.03 10.34 -18.21
N LEU A 291 -6.15 9.38 -18.47
CA LEU A 291 -4.91 9.24 -17.70
C LEU A 291 -4.08 10.53 -17.77
N GLU A 292 -3.90 11.11 -18.95
CA GLU A 292 -3.12 12.34 -19.16
C GLU A 292 -3.71 13.57 -18.44
N ALA A 293 -5.04 13.62 -18.32
CA ALA A 293 -5.76 14.71 -17.67
C ALA A 293 -6.10 14.44 -16.20
N SER A 294 -5.72 13.28 -15.66
CA SER A 294 -6.05 12.87 -14.30
C SER A 294 -5.19 13.55 -13.24
N VAL A 295 -5.78 13.76 -12.06
CA VAL A 295 -5.05 14.08 -10.82
C VAL A 295 -5.40 13.06 -9.74
N CYS A 296 -4.47 12.80 -8.82
CA CYS A 296 -4.62 11.74 -7.82
C CYS A 296 -5.05 12.29 -6.47
N PHE A 297 -6.24 11.90 -5.99
CA PHE A 297 -6.72 12.31 -4.65
C PHE A 297 -6.34 11.32 -3.54
N GLY A 298 -5.40 10.41 -3.81
CA GLY A 298 -5.00 9.34 -2.89
C GLY A 298 -5.94 8.13 -2.90
N ASP A 299 -7.23 8.34 -3.08
CA ASP A 299 -8.26 7.30 -3.25
C ASP A 299 -8.60 7.03 -4.73
N GLY A 300 -7.75 7.49 -5.65
CA GLY A 300 -7.86 7.26 -7.08
C GLY A 300 -7.79 8.52 -7.93
N PRO A 301 -7.90 8.35 -9.26
CA PRO A 301 -7.87 9.46 -10.21
C PRO A 301 -9.15 10.31 -10.14
N ARG A 302 -9.00 11.59 -10.50
CA ARG A 302 -10.06 12.59 -10.55
C ARG A 302 -9.95 13.49 -11.78
N TRP A 303 -11.09 14.03 -12.22
CA TRP A 303 -11.18 14.94 -13.37
C TRP A 303 -12.17 16.07 -13.13
N ARG A 304 -11.98 17.20 -13.81
CA ARG A 304 -13.02 18.23 -13.89
C ARG A 304 -14.08 17.85 -14.91
N ILE A 305 -15.33 18.25 -14.68
CA ILE A 305 -16.46 17.92 -15.56
C ILE A 305 -16.23 18.31 -17.03
N HIS A 306 -15.62 19.48 -17.30
CA HIS A 306 -15.37 19.93 -18.67
C HIS A 306 -14.38 19.00 -19.42
N VAL A 307 -13.37 18.49 -18.72
CA VAL A 307 -12.42 17.51 -19.28
C VAL A 307 -13.17 16.24 -19.65
N VAL A 308 -14.08 15.76 -18.78
CA VAL A 308 -14.90 14.58 -19.06
C VAL A 308 -15.75 14.79 -20.32
N SER A 309 -16.44 15.92 -20.43
CA SER A 309 -17.27 16.24 -21.59
C SER A 309 -16.47 16.29 -22.89
N GLU A 310 -15.28 16.89 -22.85
CA GLU A 310 -14.38 16.97 -24.01
C GLU A 310 -13.86 15.58 -24.43
N VAL A 311 -13.34 14.81 -23.47
CA VAL A 311 -12.72 13.51 -23.71
C VAL A 311 -13.75 12.44 -24.13
N PHE A 312 -14.98 12.50 -23.61
CA PHE A 312 -16.06 11.58 -23.99
C PHE A 312 -16.86 12.03 -25.21
N GLY A 313 -16.74 13.28 -25.67
CA GLY A 313 -17.52 13.81 -26.79
C GLY A 313 -17.55 12.87 -28.01
N PRO A 314 -16.40 12.41 -28.54
CA PRO A 314 -16.35 11.47 -29.66
C PRO A 314 -17.03 10.13 -29.38
N CYS A 315 -16.85 9.57 -28.17
CA CYS A 315 -17.50 8.33 -27.75
C CYS A 315 -19.03 8.49 -27.67
N ILE A 316 -19.50 9.62 -27.15
CA ILE A 316 -20.93 9.91 -27.01
C ILE A 316 -21.59 10.05 -28.39
N VAL A 317 -20.97 10.79 -29.31
CA VAL A 317 -21.49 10.95 -30.67
C VAL A 317 -21.59 9.60 -31.38
N GLU A 318 -20.54 8.78 -31.31
CA GLU A 318 -20.55 7.45 -31.94
C GLU A 318 -21.57 6.51 -31.28
N ALA A 319 -21.72 6.57 -29.95
CA ALA A 319 -22.72 5.78 -29.24
C ALA A 319 -24.16 6.17 -29.62
N LEU A 320 -24.41 7.46 -29.88
CA LEU A 320 -25.72 7.94 -30.36
C LEU A 320 -26.02 7.46 -31.77
N VAL A 321 -25.02 7.42 -32.67
CA VAL A 321 -25.17 6.86 -34.02
C VAL A 321 -25.42 5.36 -33.98
N ALA A 322 -24.76 4.63 -33.06
CA ALA A 322 -24.89 3.19 -32.96
C ALA A 322 -26.25 2.70 -32.43
N VAL A 323 -27.08 3.58 -31.87
CA VAL A 323 -28.42 3.24 -31.33
C VAL A 323 -29.57 3.77 -32.19
N GLN A 324 -29.26 4.42 -33.31
CA GLN A 324 -30.21 4.82 -34.37
C GLN A 324 -30.37 3.68 -35.38
#